data_AF-A0A2V2GLK0-F1
#
_entry.id   AF-A0A2V2GLK0-F1
#
_cell.length_a   1.000
_cell.length_b   1.000
_cell.length_c   1.000
_cell.angle_alpha   90.00
_cell.angle_beta   90.00
_cell.angle_gamma   90.00
#
_symmetry.space_group_name_H-M   'P 1'
#
loop_
_entity.id
_entity.type
_entity.pdbx_description
1 polymer ?
#
loop_
_entity_poly.entity_id
_entity_poly.type
_entity_poly.pdbx_seq_one_letter_code
_entity_poly.pdbx_strand_id
1 'polypeptide(L)'
;MSVIYGNPIIAGGGGLELVANVADGATVTATLGSKTVTGVSVGGQARLKIPQEGKWTVSATNGTMVSAPQEVSVPATVDLALPSHVLNDTSWAIIKQMSDAGEGANFWAVGDCKEVTMNGKVSDGLTLTNYTTWVFIIGFNHNAEREGNGIAFQGFKATKNGKDVCLIDRFFNSSVPSGSIALRMNDSRTTVGGWKSCKMRTIVMPLIEAALPSDLQSVLKSTTIYTDNTGNGVAGVTPTSTDDKIYILTHYEVFGTVSPNTTNKESSYCKQYDYYAAGNDKRKYRSDLLANSVWWLLRSPNIPNGEMFRAVDYAGNPDAYYANSSAGVAPCFKV
;
A
#
# COMPACT_ATOMS: atom_id res chain seq x y z
N MET A 1 -25.33 48.57 21.42
CA MET A 1 -24.81 47.36 22.10
C MET A 1 -24.54 46.34 21.00
N SER A 2 -23.26 46.06 20.70
CA SER A 2 -22.87 45.17 19.59
C SER A 2 -22.94 43.72 20.07
N VAL A 3 -23.80 42.91 19.45
CA VAL A 3 -23.97 41.50 19.79
C VAL A 3 -23.38 40.66 18.65
N ILE A 4 -22.29 39.96 18.93
CA ILE A 4 -21.68 39.01 17.99
C ILE A 4 -22.49 37.71 18.09
N TYR A 5 -23.22 37.37 17.03
CA TYR A 5 -23.90 36.08 16.89
C TYR A 5 -23.00 35.15 16.09
N GLY A 6 -22.12 34.42 16.76
CA GLY A 6 -21.20 33.49 16.11
C GLY A 6 -21.84 32.13 15.88
N ASN A 7 -22.51 31.93 14.74
CA ASN A 7 -22.59 30.59 14.14
C ASN A 7 -22.04 30.69 12.71
N PRO A 8 -20.91 30.03 12.39
CA PRO A 8 -20.38 30.04 11.03
C PRO A 8 -21.40 29.40 10.07
N ILE A 9 -21.80 30.14 9.05
CA ILE A 9 -22.59 29.63 7.93
C ILE A 9 -21.60 29.05 6.93
N ILE A 10 -21.54 27.73 6.82
CA ILE A 10 -20.88 27.08 5.68
C ILE A 10 -21.81 27.26 4.49
N ALA A 11 -21.64 28.35 3.74
CA ALA A 11 -22.27 28.47 2.42
C ALA A 11 -21.44 27.63 1.45
N GLY A 12 -22.07 26.60 0.87
CA GLY A 12 -21.41 25.68 -0.06
C GLY A 12 -20.63 26.42 -1.16
N GLY A 13 -19.39 25.97 -1.40
CA GLY A 13 -18.63 26.24 -2.62
C GLY A 13 -17.55 27.33 -2.60
N GLY A 14 -17.12 27.89 -1.46
CA GLY A 14 -16.19 29.04 -1.49
C GLY A 14 -15.16 29.25 -0.36
N GLY A 15 -15.01 28.33 0.60
CA GLY A 15 -14.08 28.46 1.73
C GLY A 15 -14.76 28.73 3.08
N LEU A 16 -13.99 28.68 4.18
CA LEU A 16 -14.51 28.89 5.54
C LEU A 16 -14.78 30.39 5.78
N GLU A 17 -15.97 30.74 6.27
CA GLU A 17 -16.36 32.14 6.55
C GLU A 17 -16.83 32.30 8.00
N LEU A 18 -16.38 33.39 8.65
CA LEU A 18 -16.87 33.83 9.95
C LEU A 18 -17.62 35.15 9.79
N VAL A 19 -18.86 35.19 10.27
CA VAL A 19 -19.71 36.38 10.20
C VAL A 19 -19.86 36.99 11.59
N ALA A 20 -19.65 38.29 11.70
CA ALA A 20 -19.85 39.05 12.93
C ALA A 20 -20.84 40.19 12.69
N ASN A 21 -21.94 40.20 13.45
CA ASN A 21 -22.87 41.31 13.48
C ASN A 21 -22.31 42.43 14.36
N VAL A 22 -21.99 43.56 13.76
CA VAL A 22 -21.42 44.72 14.46
C VAL A 22 -21.76 45.99 13.68
N ALA A 23 -21.83 47.13 14.37
CA ALA A 23 -22.11 48.42 13.75
C ALA A 23 -21.25 48.69 12.51
N ASP A 24 -21.84 49.38 11.52
CA ASP A 24 -21.15 49.75 10.30
C ASP A 24 -19.85 50.50 10.55
N GLY A 25 -18.83 50.19 9.74
CA GLY A 25 -17.50 50.74 9.86
C GLY A 25 -16.65 50.14 10.99
N ALA A 26 -17.20 49.26 11.85
CA ALA A 26 -16.41 48.57 12.85
C ALA A 26 -15.45 47.56 12.20
N THR A 27 -14.22 47.49 12.71
CA THR A 27 -13.22 46.49 12.31
C THR A 27 -13.35 45.26 13.20
N VAL A 28 -13.63 44.11 12.61
CA VAL A 28 -13.63 42.81 13.27
C VAL A 28 -12.29 42.13 13.04
N THR A 29 -11.73 41.56 14.10
CA THR A 29 -10.46 40.83 14.11
C THR A 29 -10.69 39.44 14.67
N ALA A 30 -10.28 38.41 13.95
CA ALA A 30 -10.26 37.02 14.40
C ALA A 30 -8.81 36.52 14.50
N THR A 31 -8.46 35.87 15.61
CA THR A 31 -7.12 35.29 15.82
C THR A 31 -7.15 33.81 16.18
N LEU A 32 -6.14 33.08 15.69
CA LEU A 32 -5.86 31.68 16.06
C LEU A 32 -4.34 31.49 16.10
N GLY A 33 -3.77 31.42 17.31
CA GLY A 33 -2.33 31.43 17.49
C GLY A 33 -1.70 32.71 16.92
N SER A 34 -0.78 32.57 15.96
CA SER A 34 -0.14 33.69 15.27
C SER A 34 -0.92 34.19 14.04
N LYS A 35 -2.02 33.52 13.65
CA LYS A 35 -2.83 33.92 12.50
C LYS A 35 -3.84 34.99 12.90
N THR A 36 -3.99 36.00 12.05
CA THR A 36 -4.94 37.10 12.24
C THR A 36 -5.68 37.36 10.93
N VAL A 37 -7.00 37.47 11.01
CA VAL A 37 -7.87 37.86 9.88
C VAL A 37 -8.69 39.06 10.32
N THR A 38 -8.77 40.09 9.48
CA THR A 38 -9.56 41.29 9.76
C THR A 38 -10.55 41.60 8.64
N GLY A 39 -11.61 42.31 8.99
CA GLY A 39 -12.62 42.76 8.03
C GLY A 39 -13.45 43.88 8.62
N VAL A 40 -13.96 44.75 7.76
CA VAL A 40 -14.76 45.91 8.16
C VAL A 40 -16.24 45.60 7.94
N SER A 41 -17.07 46.00 8.89
CA SER A 41 -18.51 45.83 8.80
C SER A 41 -19.14 46.77 7.77
N VAL A 42 -19.95 46.21 6.87
CA VAL A 42 -20.74 46.92 5.87
C VAL A 42 -22.16 46.37 5.88
N GLY A 43 -23.16 47.22 6.11
CA GLY A 43 -24.56 46.81 6.29
C GLY A 43 -24.84 46.07 7.60
N GLY A 44 -24.05 46.32 8.65
CA GLY A 44 -24.17 45.72 9.98
C GLY A 44 -23.46 44.38 10.14
N GLN A 45 -22.71 43.94 9.12
CA GLN A 45 -21.98 42.67 9.12
C GLN A 45 -20.56 42.81 8.60
N ALA A 46 -19.61 42.20 9.32
CA ALA A 46 -18.29 41.87 8.80
C ALA A 46 -18.24 40.37 8.46
N ARG A 47 -17.67 40.05 7.30
CA ARG A 47 -17.44 38.67 6.84
C ARG A 47 -15.96 38.42 6.66
N LEU A 48 -15.42 37.45 7.40
CA LEU A 48 -14.00 37.12 7.42
C LEU A 48 -13.78 35.79 6.68
N LYS A 49 -12.90 35.79 5.69
CA LYS A 49 -12.42 34.55 5.05
C LYS A 49 -11.40 33.88 5.96
N ILE A 50 -11.77 32.75 6.53
CA ILE A 50 -10.95 32.03 7.49
C ILE A 50 -10.08 30.99 6.74
N PRO A 51 -8.76 30.95 6.99
CA PRO A 51 -7.86 30.07 6.24
C PRO A 51 -7.85 28.62 6.72
N GLN A 52 -8.42 28.30 7.89
CA GLN A 52 -8.40 26.96 8.48
C GLN A 52 -9.44 26.78 9.59
N GLU A 53 -9.80 25.54 9.87
CA GLU A 53 -10.56 25.19 11.07
C GLU A 53 -9.82 25.53 12.38
N GLY A 54 -10.58 25.59 13.47
CA GLY A 54 -10.04 25.84 14.81
C GLY A 54 -10.94 26.73 15.65
N LYS A 55 -10.49 26.98 16.89
CA LYS A 55 -11.18 27.84 17.86
C LYS A 55 -10.61 29.26 17.77
N TRP A 56 -11.31 30.14 17.07
CA TRP A 56 -10.87 31.51 16.81
C TRP A 56 -11.38 32.46 17.89
N THR A 57 -10.52 33.37 18.33
CA THR A 57 -10.90 34.48 19.22
C THR A 57 -11.27 35.69 18.37
N VAL A 58 -12.50 36.18 18.49
CA VAL A 58 -13.05 37.27 17.67
C VAL A 58 -13.36 38.47 18.53
N SER A 59 -12.92 39.65 18.11
CA SER A 59 -13.27 40.93 18.72
C SER A 59 -13.52 41.99 17.66
N ALA A 60 -14.16 43.09 18.05
CA ALA A 60 -14.44 44.20 17.17
C ALA A 60 -14.06 45.54 17.81
N THR A 61 -13.62 46.49 16.98
CA THR A 61 -13.34 47.87 17.37
C THR A 61 -14.09 48.85 16.47
N ASN A 62 -14.57 49.95 17.04
CA ASN A 62 -15.14 51.07 16.27
C ASN A 62 -14.70 52.39 16.93
N GLY A 63 -13.69 53.04 16.35
CA GLY A 63 -12.99 54.14 17.01
C GLY A 63 -12.34 53.70 18.33
N THR A 64 -12.75 54.30 19.44
CA THR A 64 -12.27 53.96 20.80
C THR A 64 -13.07 52.85 21.47
N MET A 65 -14.19 52.41 20.88
CA MET A 65 -15.02 51.34 21.42
C MET A 65 -14.43 49.97 21.08
N VAL A 66 -14.37 49.07 22.06
CA VAL A 66 -13.84 47.70 21.92
C VAL A 66 -14.85 46.70 22.47
N SER A 67 -15.10 45.62 21.75
CA SER A 67 -15.94 44.51 22.23
C SER A 67 -15.15 43.60 23.19
N ALA A 68 -15.86 42.89 24.06
CA ALA A 68 -15.28 41.70 24.68
C ALA A 68 -14.93 40.67 23.59
N PRO A 69 -13.82 39.92 23.74
CA PRO A 69 -13.50 38.83 22.83
C PRO A 69 -14.49 37.67 23.03
N GLN A 70 -14.83 37.00 21.93
CA GLN A 70 -15.64 35.78 21.93
C GLN A 70 -14.92 34.65 21.22
N GLU A 71 -15.13 33.42 21.65
CA GLU A 71 -14.59 32.25 20.98
C GLU A 71 -15.61 31.67 20.00
N VAL A 72 -15.17 31.44 18.75
CA VAL A 72 -15.98 30.85 17.69
C VAL A 72 -15.24 29.63 17.13
N SER A 73 -15.87 28.47 17.21
CA SER A 73 -15.34 27.24 16.64
C SER A 73 -15.71 27.13 15.16
N VAL A 74 -14.69 27.13 14.30
CA VAL A 74 -14.85 26.80 12.88
C VAL A 74 -14.64 25.29 12.74
N PRO A 75 -15.66 24.52 12.32
CA PRO A 75 -15.59 23.07 12.27
C PRO A 75 -14.65 22.60 11.16
N ALA A 76 -14.05 21.43 11.36
CA ALA A 76 -13.31 20.74 10.30
C ALA A 76 -14.26 20.29 9.19
N THR A 77 -13.77 20.31 7.94
CA THR A 77 -14.47 19.64 6.84
C THR A 77 -14.07 18.16 6.85
N VAL A 78 -15.03 17.26 6.66
CA VAL A 78 -14.78 15.83 6.54
C VAL A 78 -15.14 15.38 5.13
N ASP A 79 -14.17 14.82 4.42
CA ASP A 79 -14.42 14.15 3.16
C ASP A 79 -14.96 12.74 3.45
N LEU A 80 -16.20 12.48 3.03
CA LEU A 80 -16.81 11.17 3.12
C LEU A 80 -16.63 10.45 1.79
N ALA A 81 -15.99 9.28 1.82
CA ALA A 81 -15.93 8.40 0.67
C ALA A 81 -17.13 7.46 0.63
N LEU A 82 -17.67 7.27 -0.56
CA LEU A 82 -18.66 6.24 -0.86
C LEU A 82 -17.96 5.19 -1.74
N PRO A 83 -17.50 4.07 -1.17
CA PRO A 83 -16.84 3.03 -1.94
C PRO A 83 -17.84 2.33 -2.85
N SER A 84 -17.40 1.96 -4.05
CA SER A 84 -18.14 1.02 -4.88
C SER A 84 -17.93 -0.40 -4.33
N HIS A 85 -18.98 -1.23 -4.37
CA HIS A 85 -18.84 -2.68 -4.15
C HIS A 85 -18.04 -3.37 -5.26
N VAL A 86 -17.80 -2.69 -6.39
CA VAL A 86 -16.87 -3.15 -7.41
C VAL A 86 -15.51 -2.51 -7.14
N LEU A 87 -14.55 -3.32 -6.66
CA LEU A 87 -13.20 -2.86 -6.32
C LEU A 87 -12.54 -2.07 -7.47
N ASN A 88 -12.69 -2.54 -8.71
CA ASN A 88 -12.10 -1.90 -9.87
C ASN A 88 -12.61 -0.47 -10.12
N ASP A 89 -13.86 -0.20 -9.74
CA ASP A 89 -14.51 1.11 -9.92
C ASP A 89 -14.19 2.08 -8.77
N THR A 90 -13.39 1.64 -7.79
CA THR A 90 -13.00 2.42 -6.62
C THR A 90 -11.57 2.95 -6.77
N SER A 91 -11.33 4.21 -6.42
CA SER A 91 -9.98 4.79 -6.45
C SER A 91 -9.08 4.21 -5.35
N TRP A 92 -7.77 4.21 -5.56
CA TRP A 92 -6.81 3.76 -4.56
C TRP A 92 -6.87 4.56 -3.26
N ALA A 93 -7.19 5.85 -3.32
CA ALA A 93 -7.39 6.69 -2.15
C ALA A 93 -8.57 6.24 -1.28
N ILE A 94 -9.70 5.87 -1.91
CA ILE A 94 -10.87 5.33 -1.18
C ILE A 94 -10.54 3.93 -0.64
N ILE A 95 -9.88 3.08 -1.42
CA ILE A 95 -9.43 1.76 -0.95
C ILE A 95 -8.55 1.90 0.30
N LYS A 96 -7.64 2.89 0.32
CA LYS A 96 -6.83 3.22 1.48
C LYS A 96 -7.68 3.65 2.68
N GLN A 97 -8.65 4.53 2.50
CA GLN A 97 -9.52 4.95 3.60
C GLN A 97 -10.28 3.77 4.21
N MET A 98 -10.81 2.87 3.38
CA MET A 98 -11.51 1.67 3.85
C MET A 98 -10.56 0.67 4.50
N SER A 99 -9.31 0.60 4.04
CA SER A 99 -8.26 -0.19 4.66
C SER A 99 -7.88 0.34 6.05
N ASP A 100 -7.62 1.65 6.16
CA ASP A 100 -7.28 2.32 7.43
C ASP A 100 -8.41 2.20 8.45
N ALA A 101 -9.67 2.24 8.00
CA ALA A 101 -10.85 2.04 8.83
C ALA A 101 -11.08 0.56 9.22
N GLY A 102 -10.41 -0.40 8.57
CA GLY A 102 -10.66 -1.83 8.78
C GLY A 102 -11.98 -2.33 8.15
N GLU A 103 -12.56 -1.56 7.25
CA GLU A 103 -13.90 -1.76 6.67
C GLU A 103 -13.87 -2.44 5.30
N GLY A 104 -12.69 -2.69 4.72
CA GLY A 104 -12.57 -3.23 3.35
C GLY A 104 -13.36 -4.52 3.10
N ALA A 105 -13.45 -5.41 4.09
CA ALA A 105 -14.18 -6.68 3.98
C ALA A 105 -15.72 -6.52 3.91
N ASN A 106 -16.25 -5.34 4.25
CA ASN A 106 -17.68 -5.04 4.11
C ASN A 106 -18.06 -4.64 2.67
N PHE A 107 -17.07 -4.35 1.81
CA PHE A 107 -17.28 -3.89 0.44
C PHE A 107 -16.76 -4.87 -0.61
N TRP A 108 -15.65 -5.55 -0.30
CA TRP A 108 -14.94 -6.42 -1.24
C TRP A 108 -14.64 -7.78 -0.61
N ALA A 109 -14.40 -8.76 -1.46
CA ALA A 109 -14.03 -10.12 -1.08
C ALA A 109 -12.60 -10.47 -1.48
N VAL A 110 -12.05 -11.51 -0.86
CA VAL A 110 -10.80 -12.14 -1.30
C VAL A 110 -10.97 -12.64 -2.74
N GLY A 111 -10.01 -12.30 -3.61
CA GLY A 111 -10.07 -12.57 -5.04
C GLY A 111 -10.63 -11.42 -5.88
N ASP A 112 -11.27 -10.40 -5.29
CA ASP A 112 -11.69 -9.22 -6.05
C ASP A 112 -10.49 -8.51 -6.68
N CYS A 113 -10.67 -8.09 -7.92
CA CYS A 113 -9.60 -7.63 -8.78
C CYS A 113 -9.72 -6.13 -9.11
N LYS A 114 -8.57 -5.47 -9.18
CA LYS A 114 -8.40 -4.11 -9.69
C LYS A 114 -7.36 -4.08 -10.81
N GLU A 115 -7.69 -3.44 -11.90
CA GLU A 115 -6.79 -3.24 -13.03
C GLU A 115 -5.75 -2.17 -12.67
N VAL A 116 -4.51 -2.41 -13.07
CA VAL A 116 -3.40 -1.48 -12.95
C VAL A 116 -2.64 -1.45 -14.28
N THR A 117 -2.11 -0.28 -14.62
CA THR A 117 -1.21 -0.14 -15.77
C THR A 117 0.16 0.25 -15.28
N MET A 118 1.15 -0.59 -15.58
CA MET A 118 2.53 -0.44 -15.12
C MET A 118 3.44 0.07 -16.24
N ASN A 119 4.38 0.94 -15.86
CA ASN A 119 5.36 1.55 -16.77
C ASN A 119 6.72 1.65 -16.09
N GLY A 120 7.75 1.08 -16.69
CA GLY A 120 9.11 1.20 -16.17
C GLY A 120 9.96 -0.05 -16.39
N LYS A 121 11.26 0.10 -16.17
CA LYS A 121 12.23 -0.99 -16.25
C LYS A 121 12.24 -1.75 -14.93
N VAL A 122 11.87 -3.03 -14.94
CA VAL A 122 11.85 -3.89 -13.74
C VAL A 122 13.04 -4.85 -13.67
N SER A 123 13.70 -5.11 -14.81
CA SER A 123 15.01 -5.77 -14.90
C SER A 123 15.72 -5.36 -16.20
N ASP A 124 16.97 -5.78 -16.41
CA ASP A 124 17.65 -5.63 -17.71
C ASP A 124 17.01 -6.49 -18.82
N GLY A 125 16.13 -7.40 -18.43
CA GLY A 125 15.38 -8.28 -19.32
C GLY A 125 13.91 -7.93 -19.49
N LEU A 126 13.41 -6.89 -18.81
CA LEU A 126 11.99 -6.54 -18.84
C LEU A 126 11.78 -5.05 -18.58
N THR A 127 11.25 -4.37 -19.60
CA THR A 127 10.68 -3.02 -19.49
C THR A 127 9.19 -3.12 -19.76
N LEU A 128 8.39 -2.67 -18.80
CA LEU A 128 6.94 -2.58 -18.91
C LEU A 128 6.59 -1.27 -19.61
N THR A 129 5.76 -1.33 -20.64
CA THR A 129 5.28 -0.17 -21.40
C THR A 129 3.79 -0.35 -21.62
N ASN A 130 2.99 0.50 -20.98
CA ASN A 130 1.53 0.38 -20.92
C ASN A 130 1.08 -1.05 -20.58
N TYR A 131 1.77 -1.69 -19.63
CA TYR A 131 1.49 -3.07 -19.27
C TYR A 131 0.28 -3.11 -18.35
N THR A 132 -0.88 -3.39 -18.92
CA THR A 132 -2.14 -3.53 -18.19
C THR A 132 -2.30 -4.94 -17.64
N THR A 133 -2.63 -5.04 -16.36
CA THR A 133 -2.75 -6.31 -15.62
C THR A 133 -3.68 -6.13 -14.43
N TRP A 134 -4.05 -7.24 -13.77
CA TRP A 134 -4.96 -7.21 -12.63
C TRP A 134 -4.24 -7.62 -11.35
N VAL A 135 -4.39 -6.82 -10.29
CA VAL A 135 -4.04 -7.22 -8.92
C VAL A 135 -5.30 -7.68 -8.20
N PHE A 136 -5.16 -8.57 -7.23
CA PHE A 136 -6.31 -9.15 -6.52
C PHE A 136 -6.07 -9.23 -5.02
N ILE A 137 -7.16 -9.13 -4.24
CA ILE A 137 -7.11 -9.21 -2.78
C ILE A 137 -6.75 -10.65 -2.38
N ILE A 138 -5.72 -10.79 -1.54
CA ILE A 138 -5.31 -12.08 -0.97
C ILE A 138 -5.71 -12.26 0.51
N GLY A 139 -6.09 -11.18 1.18
CA GLY A 139 -6.59 -11.22 2.56
C GLY A 139 -6.86 -9.83 3.14
N PHE A 140 -7.64 -9.80 4.21
CA PHE A 140 -7.94 -8.60 5.00
C PHE A 140 -7.34 -8.74 6.40
N ASN A 141 -6.68 -7.69 6.90
CA ASN A 141 -6.04 -7.68 8.22
C ASN A 141 -5.17 -8.92 8.46
N HIS A 142 -4.49 -9.37 7.41
CA HIS A 142 -3.67 -10.58 7.45
C HIS A 142 -2.61 -10.45 8.54
N ASN A 143 -2.59 -11.44 9.45
CA ASN A 143 -1.61 -11.53 10.54
C ASN A 143 -1.47 -10.22 11.33
N ALA A 144 -2.59 -9.51 11.55
CA ALA A 144 -2.61 -8.15 12.07
C ALA A 144 -1.90 -7.98 13.42
N GLU A 145 -1.84 -9.02 14.25
CA GLU A 145 -1.13 -8.99 15.53
C GLU A 145 0.39 -8.78 15.38
N ARG A 146 0.94 -9.02 14.19
CA ARG A 146 2.37 -8.91 13.87
C ARG A 146 2.65 -7.94 12.74
N GLU A 147 1.80 -7.92 11.72
CA GLU A 147 2.02 -7.20 10.45
C GLU A 147 1.12 -5.97 10.29
N GLY A 148 0.27 -5.72 11.29
CA GLY A 148 -0.73 -4.67 11.29
C GLY A 148 -1.88 -4.88 10.30
N ASN A 149 -2.91 -4.06 10.48
CA ASN A 149 -4.12 -4.06 9.66
C ASN A 149 -3.85 -3.66 8.21
N GLY A 150 -4.76 -4.01 7.31
CA GLY A 150 -4.80 -3.51 5.94
C GLY A 150 -5.30 -4.54 4.93
N ILE A 151 -5.41 -4.13 3.68
CA ILE A 151 -5.86 -4.98 2.58
C ILE A 151 -4.63 -5.46 1.82
N ALA A 152 -4.40 -6.77 1.82
CA ALA A 152 -3.26 -7.36 1.13
C ALA A 152 -3.65 -7.73 -0.31
N PHE A 153 -2.80 -7.37 -1.26
CA PHE A 153 -2.96 -7.64 -2.68
C PHE A 153 -1.81 -8.49 -3.20
N GLN A 154 -2.07 -9.27 -4.24
CA GLN A 154 -1.07 -9.92 -5.05
C GLN A 154 -1.24 -9.60 -6.53
N GLY A 155 -0.10 -9.45 -7.21
CA GLY A 155 0.01 -9.47 -8.65
C GLY A 155 0.37 -10.87 -9.16
N PHE A 156 -0.14 -11.33 -10.28
CA PHE A 156 -1.03 -10.67 -11.23
C PHE A 156 -2.07 -11.65 -11.77
N LYS A 157 -3.07 -11.17 -12.51
CA LYS A 157 -3.93 -11.99 -13.39
C LYS A 157 -3.94 -11.42 -14.81
N ALA A 158 -4.01 -12.32 -15.80
CA ALA A 158 -4.04 -11.95 -17.22
C ALA A 158 -5.29 -11.17 -17.62
N THR A 159 -6.42 -11.50 -17.00
CA THR A 159 -7.70 -10.79 -17.10
C THR A 159 -8.36 -10.80 -15.72
N LYS A 160 -9.41 -9.99 -15.49
CA LYS A 160 -10.13 -9.92 -14.20
C LYS A 160 -10.48 -11.29 -13.60
N ASN A 161 -10.89 -12.24 -14.43
CA ASN A 161 -11.26 -13.60 -14.03
C ASN A 161 -10.33 -14.67 -14.63
N GLY A 162 -9.16 -14.25 -15.10
CA GLY A 162 -8.21 -15.10 -15.82
C GLY A 162 -7.27 -15.86 -14.90
N LYS A 163 -6.33 -16.57 -15.54
CA LYS A 163 -5.23 -17.24 -14.86
C LYS A 163 -4.34 -16.23 -14.13
N ASP A 164 -3.83 -16.64 -12.98
CA ASP A 164 -2.77 -15.94 -12.27
C ASP A 164 -1.50 -15.93 -13.14
N VAL A 165 -0.84 -14.78 -13.23
CA VAL A 165 0.40 -14.61 -13.96
C VAL A 165 1.47 -14.00 -13.06
N CYS A 166 2.72 -14.13 -13.47
CA CYS A 166 3.87 -13.50 -12.84
C CYS A 166 4.68 -12.73 -13.89
N LEU A 167 5.47 -11.76 -13.43
CA LEU A 167 6.46 -11.10 -14.29
C LEU A 167 7.55 -12.09 -14.64
N ILE A 168 7.95 -12.06 -15.91
CA ILE A 168 9.01 -12.91 -16.46
C ILE A 168 9.87 -12.03 -17.35
N ASP A 169 11.18 -12.11 -17.17
CA ASP A 169 12.13 -11.43 -18.04
C ASP A 169 12.73 -12.37 -19.08
N ARG A 170 13.44 -11.79 -20.06
CA ARG A 170 14.09 -12.57 -21.11
C ARG A 170 15.12 -13.59 -20.60
N PHE A 171 15.50 -13.53 -19.33
CA PHE A 171 16.49 -14.44 -18.74
C PHE A 171 15.85 -15.72 -18.16
N PHE A 172 14.53 -15.83 -18.13
CA PHE A 172 13.85 -17.04 -17.70
C PHE A 172 14.33 -18.28 -18.47
N ASN A 173 14.66 -19.36 -17.75
CA ASN A 173 15.27 -20.58 -18.30
C ASN A 173 16.53 -20.36 -19.17
N SER A 174 17.26 -19.27 -18.93
CA SER A 174 18.52 -18.99 -19.64
C SER A 174 19.56 -18.41 -18.69
N SER A 175 20.81 -18.35 -19.15
CA SER A 175 21.91 -17.78 -18.37
C SER A 175 21.74 -16.28 -18.20
N VAL A 176 21.80 -15.80 -16.96
CA VAL A 176 21.84 -14.37 -16.66
C VAL A 176 23.27 -13.86 -16.78
N PRO A 177 23.56 -12.86 -17.63
CA PRO A 177 24.90 -12.29 -17.71
C PRO A 177 25.36 -11.72 -16.38
N SER A 178 26.66 -11.81 -16.11
CA SER A 178 27.27 -11.24 -14.90
C SER A 178 26.95 -9.74 -14.80
N GLY A 179 26.54 -9.29 -13.61
CA GLY A 179 26.17 -7.90 -13.35
C GLY A 179 24.82 -7.43 -13.89
N SER A 180 24.07 -8.27 -14.61
CA SER A 180 22.70 -7.91 -15.05
C SER A 180 21.71 -7.95 -13.90
N ILE A 181 20.79 -6.98 -13.88
CA ILE A 181 19.59 -7.01 -13.05
C ILE A 181 18.60 -7.99 -13.70
N ALA A 182 18.23 -9.05 -12.99
CA ALA A 182 17.29 -10.06 -13.44
C ALA A 182 16.26 -10.37 -12.36
N LEU A 183 15.15 -11.01 -12.73
CA LEU A 183 14.12 -11.49 -11.82
C LEU A 183 14.58 -12.74 -11.05
N ARG A 184 15.60 -12.57 -10.21
CA ARG A 184 16.27 -13.62 -9.42
C ARG A 184 16.55 -13.15 -8.00
N MET A 185 16.84 -14.08 -7.10
CA MET A 185 17.08 -13.75 -5.69
C MET A 185 18.42 -13.06 -5.47
N ASN A 186 19.51 -13.57 -6.06
CA ASN A 186 20.88 -13.06 -5.91
C ASN A 186 21.69 -13.21 -7.21
N ASP A 187 22.86 -12.59 -7.31
CA ASP A 187 23.74 -12.77 -8.47
C ASP A 187 24.50 -14.10 -8.44
N SER A 188 24.83 -14.56 -7.22
CA SER A 188 25.49 -15.83 -6.96
C SER A 188 24.52 -16.85 -6.37
N ARG A 189 24.88 -18.13 -6.48
CA ARG A 189 24.09 -19.28 -6.01
C ARG A 189 24.20 -19.41 -4.49
N THR A 190 23.71 -18.40 -3.76
CA THR A 190 23.70 -18.38 -2.29
C THR A 190 22.45 -17.70 -1.76
N THR A 191 22.01 -18.12 -0.58
CA THR A 191 20.94 -17.48 0.20
C THR A 191 21.46 -16.61 1.33
N VAL A 192 22.79 -16.51 1.53
CA VAL A 192 23.39 -15.75 2.62
C VAL A 192 22.87 -14.31 2.62
N GLY A 193 22.47 -13.83 3.80
CA GLY A 193 21.77 -12.57 4.00
C GLY A 193 20.24 -12.64 3.86
N GLY A 194 19.70 -13.81 3.51
CA GLY A 194 18.26 -14.09 3.43
C GLY A 194 17.49 -13.10 2.57
N TRP A 195 16.20 -12.91 2.86
CA TRP A 195 15.38 -11.89 2.19
C TRP A 195 15.95 -10.48 2.38
N LYS A 196 16.36 -10.13 3.61
CA LYS A 196 16.88 -8.80 3.98
C LYS A 196 17.93 -8.24 3.03
N SER A 197 18.88 -9.08 2.60
CA SER A 197 20.02 -8.64 1.78
C SER A 197 19.94 -9.07 0.32
N CYS A 198 18.95 -9.88 -0.07
CA CYS A 198 18.89 -10.40 -1.43
C CYS A 198 18.66 -9.29 -2.47
N LYS A 199 19.12 -9.52 -3.71
CA LYS A 199 18.94 -8.60 -4.84
C LYS A 199 17.48 -8.45 -5.23
N MET A 200 16.67 -9.49 -5.07
CA MET A 200 15.22 -9.40 -5.29
C MET A 200 14.61 -8.29 -4.43
N ARG A 201 14.90 -8.27 -3.13
CA ARG A 201 14.41 -7.24 -2.20
C ARG A 201 15.05 -5.88 -2.45
N THR A 202 16.37 -5.83 -2.58
CA THR A 202 17.13 -4.56 -2.55
C THR A 202 17.18 -3.83 -3.89
N ILE A 203 16.89 -4.52 -4.99
CA ILE A 203 16.93 -3.94 -6.35
C ILE A 203 15.60 -4.15 -7.08
N VAL A 204 15.12 -5.39 -7.18
CA VAL A 204 13.97 -5.70 -8.05
C VAL A 204 12.65 -5.17 -7.47
N MET A 205 12.38 -5.35 -6.18
CA MET A 205 11.15 -4.85 -5.55
C MET A 205 11.00 -3.32 -5.67
N PRO A 206 12.05 -2.49 -5.43
CA PRO A 206 11.98 -1.05 -5.70
C PRO A 206 11.70 -0.69 -7.16
N LEU A 207 12.24 -1.44 -8.13
CA LEU A 207 11.94 -1.21 -9.54
C LEU A 207 10.49 -1.56 -9.89
N ILE A 208 9.94 -2.61 -9.28
CA ILE A 208 8.52 -2.96 -9.40
C ILE A 208 7.64 -1.88 -8.76
N GLU A 209 7.99 -1.39 -7.57
CA GLU A 209 7.29 -0.27 -6.89
C GLU A 209 7.22 0.95 -7.80
N ALA A 210 8.37 1.35 -8.36
CA ALA A 210 8.46 2.50 -9.26
C ALA A 210 7.67 2.33 -10.55
N ALA A 211 7.41 1.08 -10.98
CA ALA A 211 6.64 0.77 -12.17
C ALA A 211 5.11 0.76 -11.95
N LEU A 212 4.64 0.76 -10.70
CA LEU A 212 3.21 0.84 -10.38
C LEU A 212 2.63 2.21 -10.74
N PRO A 213 1.31 2.35 -10.94
CA PRO A 213 0.71 3.68 -11.17
C PRO A 213 0.87 4.56 -9.92
N SER A 214 1.04 5.88 -10.13
CA SER A 214 1.43 6.82 -9.07
C SER A 214 0.41 6.95 -7.93
N ASP A 215 -0.88 6.80 -8.25
CA ASP A 215 -1.96 6.80 -7.28
C ASP A 215 -1.88 5.57 -6.35
N LEU A 216 -1.56 4.38 -6.89
CA LEU A 216 -1.26 3.20 -6.08
C LEU A 216 0.01 3.41 -5.24
N GLN A 217 1.10 3.91 -5.83
CA GLN A 217 2.35 4.18 -5.09
C GLN A 217 2.11 5.06 -3.86
N SER A 218 1.22 6.06 -3.97
CA SER A 218 0.91 7.00 -2.89
C SER A 218 0.18 6.37 -1.68
N VAL A 219 -0.44 5.20 -1.88
CA VAL A 219 -1.21 4.52 -0.83
C VAL A 219 -0.55 3.25 -0.29
N LEU A 220 0.60 2.85 -0.84
CA LEU A 220 1.32 1.66 -0.38
C LEU A 220 1.72 1.79 1.08
N LYS A 221 1.38 0.77 1.86
CA LYS A 221 1.75 0.65 3.26
C LYS A 221 3.07 -0.09 3.42
N SER A 222 4.00 0.51 4.16
CA SER A 222 5.17 -0.21 4.66
C SER A 222 4.71 -1.30 5.64
N THR A 223 4.93 -2.56 5.28
CA THR A 223 4.44 -3.72 6.05
C THR A 223 5.61 -4.44 6.68
N THR A 224 5.52 -4.66 8.00
CA THR A 224 6.45 -5.53 8.72
C THR A 224 6.15 -6.97 8.32
N ILE A 225 7.11 -7.65 7.69
CA ILE A 225 7.00 -9.03 7.23
C ILE A 225 8.11 -9.89 7.80
N TYR A 226 7.88 -11.19 7.91
CA TYR A 226 8.79 -12.14 8.56
C TYR A 226 9.27 -13.22 7.59
N THR A 227 10.55 -13.60 7.73
CA THR A 227 11.19 -14.77 7.10
C THR A 227 12.59 -14.96 7.72
N ASP A 228 13.32 -15.98 7.27
CA ASP A 228 14.76 -16.09 7.55
C ASP A 228 15.54 -15.02 6.77
N ASN A 229 15.97 -13.98 7.49
CA ASN A 229 16.82 -12.89 6.99
C ASN A 229 18.32 -13.15 7.15
N THR A 230 18.72 -14.35 7.58
CA THR A 230 20.11 -14.78 7.60
C THR A 230 20.42 -15.63 6.37
N GLY A 231 19.49 -16.52 5.99
CA GLY A 231 19.61 -17.39 4.84
C GLY A 231 20.89 -18.23 4.83
N ASN A 232 21.38 -18.63 6.00
CA ASN A 232 22.64 -19.37 6.13
C ASN A 232 22.51 -20.88 5.79
N GLY A 233 21.38 -21.32 5.24
CA GLY A 233 21.12 -22.73 4.93
C GLY A 233 20.97 -23.63 6.17
N VAL A 234 20.72 -23.03 7.34
CA VAL A 234 20.61 -23.71 8.64
C VAL A 234 19.14 -23.88 9.03
N ALA A 235 18.79 -25.08 9.49
CA ALA A 235 17.46 -25.36 10.03
C ALA A 235 17.20 -24.64 11.36
N GLY A 236 15.94 -24.26 11.61
CA GLY A 236 15.52 -23.71 12.89
C GLY A 236 15.96 -22.27 13.17
N VAL A 237 16.36 -21.50 12.15
CA VAL A 237 16.58 -20.06 12.30
C VAL A 237 15.27 -19.37 12.65
N THR A 238 15.27 -18.59 13.73
CA THR A 238 14.09 -17.80 14.11
C THR A 238 13.88 -16.66 13.11
N PRO A 239 12.71 -16.54 12.47
CA PRO A 239 12.41 -15.44 11.57
C PRO A 239 12.63 -14.09 12.24
N THR A 240 13.16 -13.14 11.49
CA THR A 240 13.22 -11.73 11.90
C THR A 240 12.42 -10.90 10.91
N SER A 241 12.15 -9.64 11.23
CA SER A 241 11.34 -8.77 10.39
C SER A 241 12.16 -7.90 9.44
N THR A 242 11.54 -7.54 8.33
CA THR A 242 11.86 -6.38 7.49
C THR A 242 10.59 -5.56 7.26
N ASP A 243 10.74 -4.28 6.99
CA ASP A 243 9.64 -3.42 6.55
C ASP A 243 9.74 -3.24 5.04
N ASP A 244 8.70 -3.63 4.32
CA ASP A 244 8.67 -3.65 2.87
C ASP A 244 7.30 -3.16 2.36
N LYS A 245 7.29 -2.33 1.31
CA LYS A 245 6.05 -1.92 0.63
C LYS A 245 5.61 -2.95 -0.41
N ILE A 246 6.59 -3.44 -1.19
CA ILE A 246 6.43 -4.51 -2.16
C ILE A 246 7.32 -5.68 -1.74
N TYR A 247 6.77 -6.89 -1.75
CA TYR A 247 7.47 -8.11 -1.34
C TYR A 247 6.97 -9.31 -2.13
N ILE A 248 7.58 -10.48 -1.96
CA ILE A 248 7.06 -11.77 -2.43
C ILE A 248 6.75 -12.66 -1.24
N LEU A 249 5.82 -13.60 -1.37
CA LEU A 249 5.32 -14.41 -0.25
C LEU A 249 6.36 -15.39 0.32
N THR A 250 6.20 -15.81 1.57
CA THR A 250 6.90 -16.98 2.13
C THR A 250 6.26 -18.28 1.65
N HIS A 251 6.95 -19.39 1.91
CA HIS A 251 6.39 -20.72 1.78
C HIS A 251 5.13 -20.88 2.64
N TYR A 252 5.20 -20.50 3.92
CA TYR A 252 4.05 -20.67 4.82
C TYR A 252 2.83 -19.83 4.42
N GLU A 253 3.06 -18.61 3.91
CA GLU A 253 2.00 -17.72 3.42
C GLU A 253 1.20 -18.30 2.24
N VAL A 254 1.84 -19.14 1.42
CA VAL A 254 1.20 -19.80 0.26
C VAL A 254 0.61 -21.15 0.63
N PHE A 255 1.34 -21.97 1.39
CA PHE A 255 1.00 -23.38 1.60
C PHE A 255 0.32 -23.67 2.93
N GLY A 256 0.47 -22.80 3.93
CA GLY A 256 -0.05 -23.04 5.28
C GLY A 256 0.62 -24.21 6.02
N THR A 257 1.68 -24.77 5.45
CA THR A 257 2.43 -25.91 5.99
C THR A 257 3.90 -25.55 6.12
N VAL A 258 4.58 -26.16 7.08
CA VAL A 258 6.04 -26.11 7.15
C VAL A 258 6.63 -27.07 6.11
N SER A 259 7.69 -26.64 5.43
CA SER A 259 8.51 -27.54 4.62
C SER A 259 9.65 -28.08 5.49
N PRO A 260 10.04 -29.36 5.35
CA PRO A 260 11.27 -29.87 5.97
C PRO A 260 12.52 -29.15 5.45
N ASN A 261 12.39 -28.48 4.29
CA ASN A 261 13.44 -27.79 3.57
C ASN A 261 13.38 -26.26 3.76
N THR A 262 12.67 -25.74 4.77
CA THR A 262 12.67 -24.32 5.16
C THR A 262 12.94 -24.20 6.65
N THR A 263 13.13 -22.97 7.16
CA THR A 263 13.03 -22.79 8.60
C THR A 263 11.63 -23.22 9.04
N ASN A 264 11.55 -24.23 9.89
CA ASN A 264 10.29 -24.74 10.44
C ASN A 264 9.61 -23.73 11.37
N LYS A 265 10.24 -22.58 11.63
CA LYS A 265 9.74 -21.53 12.52
C LYS A 265 8.86 -20.49 11.81
N GLU A 266 8.75 -20.50 10.48
CA GLU A 266 7.81 -19.61 9.77
C GLU A 266 6.36 -19.79 10.26
N SER A 267 5.96 -21.01 10.64
CA SER A 267 4.61 -21.29 11.16
C SER A 267 4.26 -20.56 12.47
N SER A 268 5.26 -20.08 13.22
CA SER A 268 5.05 -19.32 14.45
C SER A 268 4.93 -17.81 14.24
N TYR A 269 5.27 -17.33 13.02
CA TYR A 269 5.37 -15.90 12.70
C TYR A 269 4.47 -15.49 11.53
N CYS A 270 4.25 -16.37 10.57
CA CYS A 270 3.46 -16.13 9.37
C CYS A 270 2.13 -16.89 9.45
N LYS A 271 1.15 -16.45 8.68
CA LYS A 271 -0.11 -17.16 8.45
C LYS A 271 -0.29 -17.42 6.96
N GLN A 272 -1.08 -18.44 6.61
CA GLN A 272 -1.48 -18.62 5.22
C GLN A 272 -2.44 -17.49 4.82
N TYR A 273 -2.30 -16.93 3.62
CA TYR A 273 -3.27 -15.97 3.10
C TYR A 273 -4.60 -16.66 2.78
N ASP A 274 -5.72 -15.99 3.09
CA ASP A 274 -7.08 -16.51 2.89
C ASP A 274 -7.33 -16.97 1.46
N TYR A 275 -6.74 -16.29 0.47
CA TYR A 275 -6.83 -16.71 -0.92
C TYR A 275 -6.33 -18.14 -1.12
N TYR A 276 -5.18 -18.51 -0.55
CA TYR A 276 -4.65 -19.86 -0.69
C TYR A 276 -5.31 -20.87 0.24
N ALA A 277 -5.72 -20.43 1.44
CA ALA A 277 -6.47 -21.24 2.39
C ALA A 277 -7.83 -21.67 1.83
N ALA A 278 -8.46 -20.85 0.97
CA ALA A 278 -9.68 -21.17 0.26
C ALA A 278 -9.49 -22.21 -0.87
N GLY A 279 -8.28 -22.73 -1.09
CA GLY A 279 -8.00 -23.75 -2.10
C GLY A 279 -7.78 -23.21 -3.51
N ASN A 280 -7.59 -21.90 -3.68
CA ASN A 280 -7.28 -21.32 -4.99
C ASN A 280 -5.98 -21.88 -5.58
N ASP A 281 -5.92 -21.88 -6.91
CA ASP A 281 -4.79 -22.37 -7.70
C ASP A 281 -3.52 -21.56 -7.38
N LYS A 282 -2.41 -22.28 -7.19
CA LYS A 282 -1.09 -21.70 -6.85
C LYS A 282 -0.21 -21.57 -8.08
N ARG A 283 -0.60 -22.16 -9.20
CA ARG A 283 0.13 -22.06 -10.47
C ARG A 283 0.07 -20.62 -10.96
N LYS A 284 1.21 -20.13 -11.43
CA LYS A 284 1.31 -18.88 -12.16
C LYS A 284 1.79 -19.13 -13.57
N TYR A 285 1.25 -18.38 -14.52
CA TYR A 285 1.54 -18.49 -15.93
C TYR A 285 2.40 -17.32 -16.39
N ARG A 286 3.02 -17.47 -17.55
CA ARG A 286 3.74 -16.36 -18.16
C ARG A 286 2.76 -15.28 -18.60
N SER A 287 3.06 -14.03 -18.29
CA SER A 287 2.23 -12.91 -18.76
C SER A 287 2.18 -12.80 -20.29
N ASP A 288 3.21 -13.28 -20.98
CA ASP A 288 3.32 -13.29 -22.45
C ASP A 288 2.84 -14.61 -23.09
N LEU A 289 2.65 -15.68 -22.30
CA LEU A 289 2.25 -17.00 -22.79
C LEU A 289 1.47 -17.80 -21.74
N LEU A 290 0.14 -17.77 -21.83
CA LEU A 290 -0.77 -18.42 -20.87
C LEU A 290 -0.91 -19.95 -21.02
N ALA A 291 -0.18 -20.54 -21.96
CA ALA A 291 -0.25 -21.98 -22.25
C ALA A 291 0.41 -22.82 -21.15
N ASN A 292 1.53 -22.34 -20.60
CA ASN A 292 2.33 -23.10 -19.63
C ASN A 292 2.49 -22.31 -18.34
N SER A 293 2.21 -22.98 -17.21
CA SER A 293 2.59 -22.48 -15.90
C SER A 293 4.11 -22.50 -15.75
N VAL A 294 4.61 -21.66 -14.87
CA VAL A 294 6.04 -21.50 -14.59
C VAL A 294 6.31 -21.55 -13.10
N TRP A 295 7.59 -21.70 -12.79
CA TRP A 295 8.09 -21.53 -11.45
C TRP A 295 8.02 -20.06 -11.03
N TRP A 296 7.59 -19.80 -9.80
CA TRP A 296 7.63 -18.45 -9.21
C TRP A 296 8.23 -18.45 -7.81
N LEU A 297 8.97 -17.38 -7.52
CA LEU A 297 9.84 -17.27 -6.35
C LEU A 297 9.10 -16.90 -5.06
N LEU A 298 9.58 -17.42 -3.94
CA LEU A 298 9.16 -17.10 -2.59
C LEU A 298 10.36 -16.57 -1.78
N ARG A 299 10.10 -15.75 -0.75
CA ARG A 299 11.17 -15.12 0.05
C ARG A 299 11.81 -16.03 1.10
N SER A 300 11.35 -17.27 1.24
CA SER A 300 11.88 -18.24 2.20
C SER A 300 13.17 -18.89 1.67
N PRO A 301 14.31 -18.82 2.37
CA PRO A 301 15.48 -19.63 2.05
C PRO A 301 15.18 -21.13 2.12
N ASN A 302 15.81 -21.92 1.23
CA ASN A 302 15.72 -23.37 1.23
C ASN A 302 16.94 -23.99 1.95
N ILE A 303 16.67 -25.03 2.74
CA ILE A 303 17.64 -25.91 3.41
C ILE A 303 17.55 -27.27 2.69
N PRO A 304 18.64 -27.99 2.40
CA PRO A 304 20.03 -27.76 2.80
C PRO A 304 20.87 -26.94 1.78
N ASN A 305 22.09 -26.60 2.19
CA ASN A 305 23.19 -26.03 1.38
C ASN A 305 23.17 -24.52 1.11
N GLY A 306 22.07 -23.80 1.42
CA GLY A 306 22.06 -22.34 1.35
C GLY A 306 22.27 -21.77 -0.06
N GLU A 307 21.76 -22.47 -1.08
CA GLU A 307 21.92 -22.12 -2.51
C GLU A 307 20.62 -21.69 -3.20
N MET A 308 19.48 -22.03 -2.61
CA MET A 308 18.16 -21.94 -3.22
C MET A 308 17.18 -21.20 -2.32
N PHE A 309 16.22 -20.50 -2.91
CA PHE A 309 15.03 -20.03 -2.22
C PHE A 309 13.85 -20.91 -2.58
N ARG A 310 12.81 -20.92 -1.75
CA ARG A 310 11.58 -21.63 -2.04
C ARG A 310 10.89 -21.03 -3.25
N ALA A 311 10.13 -21.87 -3.91
CA ALA A 311 9.35 -21.54 -5.08
C ALA A 311 8.05 -22.36 -5.07
N VAL A 312 7.18 -22.03 -6.00
CA VAL A 312 6.07 -22.89 -6.41
C VAL A 312 6.38 -23.38 -7.83
N ASP A 313 6.24 -24.68 -8.06
CA ASP A 313 6.52 -25.28 -9.37
C ASP A 313 5.37 -25.07 -10.39
N TYR A 314 5.53 -25.62 -11.59
CA TYR A 314 4.52 -25.57 -12.66
C TYR A 314 3.21 -26.31 -12.31
N ALA A 315 3.23 -27.22 -11.34
CA ALA A 315 2.06 -27.96 -10.88
C ALA A 315 1.35 -27.28 -9.69
N GLY A 316 1.92 -26.19 -9.14
CA GLY A 316 1.38 -25.50 -7.97
C GLY A 316 1.86 -26.10 -6.64
N ASN A 317 2.88 -26.95 -6.68
CA ASN A 317 3.46 -27.64 -5.53
C ASN A 317 4.64 -26.86 -4.95
N PRO A 318 5.00 -27.12 -3.68
CA PRO A 318 6.14 -26.47 -3.06
C PRO A 318 7.48 -27.00 -3.58
N ASP A 319 8.34 -26.12 -4.06
CA ASP A 319 9.67 -26.46 -4.59
C ASP A 319 10.74 -25.43 -4.19
N ALA A 320 11.94 -25.49 -4.77
CA ALA A 320 13.05 -24.58 -4.51
C ALA A 320 13.88 -24.29 -5.77
N TYR A 321 14.20 -23.02 -5.99
CA TYR A 321 14.89 -22.54 -7.18
C TYR A 321 16.22 -21.88 -6.83
N TYR A 322 17.21 -22.03 -7.70
CA TYR A 322 18.55 -21.47 -7.48
C TYR A 322 18.52 -19.96 -7.35
N ALA A 323 19.23 -19.45 -6.34
CA ALA A 323 19.21 -18.02 -6.02
C ALA A 323 19.67 -17.15 -7.21
N ASN A 324 20.56 -17.66 -8.07
CA ASN A 324 21.11 -16.96 -9.23
C ASN A 324 20.33 -17.11 -10.55
N SER A 325 19.25 -17.90 -10.54
CA SER A 325 18.47 -18.20 -11.75
C SER A 325 17.22 -17.31 -11.82
N SER A 326 16.89 -16.84 -13.02
CA SER A 326 15.67 -16.04 -13.25
C SER A 326 14.42 -16.94 -13.26
N ALA A 327 13.36 -16.48 -12.59
CA ALA A 327 12.07 -17.16 -12.46
C ALA A 327 10.91 -16.15 -12.43
N GLY A 328 9.68 -16.65 -12.33
CA GLY A 328 8.49 -15.82 -12.20
C GLY A 328 8.48 -15.02 -10.89
N VAL A 329 8.08 -13.74 -10.97
CA VAL A 329 7.92 -12.87 -9.80
C VAL A 329 6.47 -12.41 -9.68
N ALA A 330 5.86 -12.69 -8.53
CA ALA A 330 4.48 -12.37 -8.21
C ALA A 330 4.45 -11.48 -6.96
N PRO A 331 4.60 -10.16 -7.14
CA PRO A 331 4.73 -9.23 -6.02
C PRO A 331 3.41 -9.11 -5.25
N CYS A 332 3.54 -8.88 -3.96
CA CYS A 332 2.47 -8.56 -3.04
C CYS A 332 2.72 -7.19 -2.42
N PHE A 333 1.64 -6.58 -1.97
CA PHE A 333 1.67 -5.31 -1.25
C PHE A 333 0.47 -5.19 -0.33
N LYS A 334 0.56 -4.27 0.63
CA LYS A 334 -0.57 -3.91 1.50
C LYS A 334 -0.93 -2.45 1.24
N VAL A 335 -2.22 -2.18 1.17
CA VAL A 335 -2.78 -0.82 1.28
C VAL A 335 -3.35 -0.68 2.67
#